data_AF-A0A2S7IW34-F1
#
_entry.id   AF-A0A2S7IW34-F1
#
_cell.length_a   1.000
_cell.length_b   1.000
_cell.length_c   1.000
_cell.angle_alpha   90.00
_cell.angle_beta   90.00
_cell.angle_gamma   90.00
#
_symmetry.space_group_name_H-M   'P 1'
#
loop_
_entity.id
_entity.type
_entity.pdbx_description
1 polymer ?
#
loop_
_entity_poly.entity_id
_entity_poly.type
_entity_poly.pdbx_seq_one_letter_code
_entity_poly.pdbx_strand_id
1 'polypeptide(L)'
;MRFALFFMLMCGTAQACNEDLVRVNDWSIRPVDKENSTISLEFASKSEKAIRMIDASAVFEDKLGEIILSFNLDRDVSLKPGLAETTNRRLWPDPKYDRLSKLAKDDIKAYVCVRGLVYEDGSKETFK
;
A
#
# COMPACT_ATOMS: atom_id res chain seq x y z
N MET A 1 34.42 33.26 20.66
CA MET A 1 33.02 33.05 20.22
C MET A 1 33.04 31.95 19.17
N ARG A 2 32.59 30.73 19.48
CA ARG A 2 32.48 29.63 18.50
C ARG A 2 31.01 29.31 18.32
N PHE A 3 30.54 29.52 17.09
CA PHE A 3 29.17 29.36 16.64
C PHE A 3 28.70 27.91 16.85
N ALA A 4 27.51 27.77 17.45
CA ALA A 4 26.79 26.51 17.54
C ALA A 4 26.23 26.15 16.15
N LEU A 5 26.57 24.97 15.65
CA LEU A 5 25.88 24.35 14.51
C LEU A 5 24.81 23.41 15.07
N PHE A 6 23.58 23.90 15.15
CA PHE A 6 22.39 23.08 15.38
C PHE A 6 22.08 22.31 14.09
N PHE A 7 22.41 21.02 14.06
CA PHE A 7 21.97 20.12 13.01
C PHE A 7 20.49 19.77 13.27
N MET A 8 19.58 20.48 12.61
CA MET A 8 18.15 20.16 12.64
C MET A 8 17.94 18.88 11.82
N LEU A 9 17.83 17.74 12.50
CA LEU A 9 17.32 16.51 11.90
C LEU A 9 15.87 16.73 11.51
N MET A 10 15.63 16.92 10.21
CA MET A 10 14.30 16.84 9.60
C MET A 10 13.75 15.44 9.86
N CYS A 11 12.86 15.32 10.85
CA CYS A 11 12.07 14.11 11.03
C CYS A 11 11.01 14.11 9.91
N GLY A 12 11.31 13.43 8.80
CA GLY A 12 10.28 13.09 7.83
C GLY A 12 9.18 12.31 8.55
N THR A 13 7.92 12.63 8.26
CA THR A 13 6.78 11.89 8.81
C THR A 13 6.77 10.50 8.19
N ALA A 14 7.58 9.59 8.75
CA ALA A 14 7.52 8.18 8.41
C ALA A 14 6.10 7.72 8.73
N GLN A 15 5.38 7.26 7.71
CA GLN A 15 4.12 6.60 7.93
C GLN A 15 4.42 5.35 8.75
N ALA A 16 3.78 5.28 9.91
CA ALA A 16 3.95 4.29 10.95
C ALA A 16 3.47 2.89 10.50
N CYS A 17 4.09 2.28 9.47
CA CYS A 17 3.68 0.99 8.91
C CYS A 17 4.85 0.21 8.30
N ASN A 18 4.63 -1.10 8.12
CA ASN A 18 5.55 -2.00 7.46
C ASN A 18 5.18 -2.14 5.97
N GLU A 19 6.06 -1.67 5.08
CA GLU A 19 5.88 -1.77 3.62
C GLU A 19 6.46 -3.07 3.03
N ASP A 20 7.26 -3.80 3.80
CA ASP A 20 8.01 -4.96 3.33
C ASP A 20 7.28 -6.28 3.52
N LEU A 21 6.36 -6.36 4.49
CA LEU A 21 5.69 -7.60 4.87
C LEU A 21 4.76 -8.14 3.77
N VAL A 22 4.13 -7.24 3.01
CA VAL A 22 3.24 -7.60 1.90
C VAL A 22 3.79 -7.01 0.62
N ARG A 23 4.14 -7.87 -0.33
CA ARG A 23 4.65 -7.47 -1.63
C ARG A 23 3.51 -7.25 -2.60
N VAL A 24 3.53 -6.16 -3.35
CA VAL A 24 2.73 -6.00 -4.56
C VAL A 24 3.41 -6.75 -5.70
N ASN A 25 2.70 -7.71 -6.30
CA ASN A 25 3.19 -8.48 -7.45
C ASN A 25 2.89 -7.76 -8.75
N ASP A 26 1.64 -7.30 -8.89
CA ASP A 26 1.18 -6.58 -10.07
C ASP A 26 -0.02 -5.68 -9.71
N TRP A 27 -0.29 -4.71 -10.57
CA TRP A 27 -1.50 -3.90 -10.51
C TRP A 27 -1.92 -3.42 -11.90
N SER A 28 -3.21 -3.15 -12.05
CA SER A 28 -3.73 -2.51 -13.26
C SER A 28 -4.94 -1.64 -12.95
N ILE A 29 -5.15 -0.62 -13.77
CA ILE A 29 -6.36 0.22 -13.74
C ILE A 29 -7.05 0.13 -15.09
N ARG A 30 -8.37 -0.06 -15.09
CA ARG A 30 -9.17 -0.13 -16.32
C ARG A 30 -10.45 0.67 -16.16
N PRO A 31 -10.90 1.40 -17.19
CA PRO A 31 -12.22 2.03 -17.17
C PRO A 31 -13.31 0.95 -17.10
N VAL A 32 -14.33 1.20 -16.29
CA VAL A 32 -15.56 0.38 -16.22
C VAL A 32 -16.67 1.05 -17.04
N ASP A 33 -16.75 2.37 -16.96
CA ASP A 33 -17.66 3.22 -17.73
C ASP A 33 -17.00 4.59 -17.99
N LYS A 34 -17.77 5.59 -18.41
CA LYS A 34 -17.24 6.92 -18.76
C LYS A 34 -16.65 7.68 -17.58
N GLU A 35 -17.04 7.33 -16.36
CA GLU A 35 -16.72 8.09 -15.15
C GLU A 35 -15.90 7.26 -14.16
N ASN A 36 -16.08 5.94 -14.16
CA ASN A 36 -15.51 5.05 -13.16
C ASN A 36 -14.40 4.16 -13.74
N SER A 37 -13.41 3.89 -12.89
CA SER A 37 -12.36 2.91 -13.15
C SER A 37 -12.36 1.83 -12.08
N THR A 38 -11.82 0.66 -12.40
CA THR A 38 -11.50 -0.38 -11.43
C THR A 38 -9.99 -0.54 -11.38
N ILE A 39 -9.46 -0.52 -10.17
CA ILE A 39 -8.09 -0.93 -9.90
C ILE A 39 -8.08 -2.39 -9.44
N SER A 40 -7.20 -3.18 -10.02
CA SER A 40 -6.89 -4.54 -9.61
C SER A 40 -5.48 -4.55 -9.04
N LEU A 41 -5.32 -5.16 -7.87
CA LEU A 41 -4.05 -5.28 -7.16
C LEU A 41 -3.81 -6.74 -6.80
N GLU A 42 -2.70 -7.29 -7.27
CA GLU A 42 -2.20 -8.60 -6.88
C GLU A 42 -1.08 -8.42 -5.85
N PHE A 43 -1.18 -9.10 -4.71
CA PHE A 43 -0.23 -8.98 -3.62
C PHE A 43 -0.05 -10.30 -2.86
N ALA A 44 1.10 -10.47 -2.23
CA ALA A 44 1.43 -11.68 -1.48
C ALA A 44 2.11 -11.34 -0.15
N SER A 45 1.80 -12.13 0.89
CA SER A 45 2.52 -12.06 2.16
C SER A 45 3.93 -12.62 2.00
N LYS A 46 4.91 -11.94 2.59
CA LYS A 46 6.27 -12.46 2.81
C LYS A 46 6.45 -13.16 4.16
N SER A 47 5.41 -13.20 5.00
CA SER A 47 5.46 -13.91 6.28
C SER A 47 5.46 -15.42 6.07
N GLU A 48 6.23 -16.14 6.87
CA GLU A 48 6.18 -17.61 6.97
C GLU A 48 4.92 -18.09 7.69
N LYS A 49 4.23 -17.19 8.43
CA LYS A 49 2.98 -17.48 9.11
C LYS A 49 1.78 -17.03 8.28
N ALA A 50 0.74 -17.86 8.26
CA ALA A 50 -0.54 -17.49 7.66
C ALA A 50 -1.20 -16.36 8.48
N ILE A 51 -1.65 -15.32 7.78
CA ILE A 51 -2.33 -14.15 8.33
C ILE A 51 -3.84 -14.34 8.10
N ARG A 52 -4.63 -14.20 9.16
CA ARG A 52 -6.11 -14.31 9.08
C ARG A 52 -6.84 -12.98 9.22
N MET A 53 -6.13 -11.92 9.62
CA MET A 53 -6.67 -10.57 9.70
C MET A 53 -5.55 -9.56 9.53
N ILE A 54 -5.81 -8.48 8.79
CA ILE A 54 -4.84 -7.41 8.54
C ILE A 54 -5.48 -6.03 8.74
N ASP A 55 -4.68 -5.07 9.18
CA ASP A 55 -4.96 -3.65 9.06
C ASP A 55 -3.90 -3.06 8.12
N ALA A 56 -4.28 -2.87 6.87
CA ALA A 56 -3.37 -2.38 5.84
C ALA A 56 -4.08 -1.51 4.80
N SER A 57 -3.30 -0.66 4.13
CA SER A 57 -3.76 0.09 2.96
C SER A 57 -2.86 -0.20 1.77
N ALA A 58 -3.46 -0.38 0.60
CA ALA A 58 -2.73 -0.28 -0.65
C ALA A 58 -2.48 1.20 -0.96
N VAL A 59 -1.25 1.54 -1.32
CA VAL A 59 -0.83 2.91 -1.63
C VAL A 59 -0.17 2.94 -2.99
N PHE A 60 -0.52 3.94 -3.79
CA PHE A 60 0.07 4.23 -5.09
C PHE A 60 0.63 5.65 -5.03
N GLU A 61 1.95 5.74 -5.09
CA GLU A 61 2.73 6.96 -4.93
C GLU A 61 3.50 7.21 -6.22
N ASP A 62 3.53 8.46 -6.70
CA ASP A 62 4.40 8.78 -7.83
C ASP A 62 5.87 8.82 -7.42
N LYS A 63 6.77 8.81 -8.41
CA LYS A 63 8.22 8.83 -8.19
C LYS A 63 8.75 10.09 -7.47
N LEU A 64 7.92 11.12 -7.32
CA LEU A 64 8.24 12.35 -6.59
C LEU A 64 7.70 12.35 -5.15
N GLY A 65 6.99 11.29 -4.75
CA GLY A 65 6.48 11.12 -3.39
C GLY A 65 5.03 11.53 -3.19
N GLU A 66 4.30 11.91 -4.24
CA GLU A 66 2.89 12.26 -4.11
C GLU A 66 2.02 11.00 -4.09
N ILE A 67 1.23 10.82 -3.02
CA ILE A 67 0.22 9.76 -2.97
C ILE A 67 -0.92 10.10 -3.92
N ILE A 68 -1.07 9.28 -4.96
CA ILE A 68 -2.14 9.39 -5.97
C ILE A 68 -3.42 8.73 -5.47
N LEU A 69 -3.30 7.52 -4.90
CA LEU A 69 -4.41 6.71 -4.41
C LEU A 69 -3.99 5.93 -3.18
N SER A 70 -4.89 5.86 -2.20
CA SER A 70 -4.78 4.93 -1.09
C SER A 70 -6.16 4.37 -0.76
N PHE A 71 -6.23 3.07 -0.51
CA PHE A 71 -7.45 2.43 -0.02
C PHE A 71 -7.13 1.31 0.96
N ASN A 72 -8.04 1.08 1.91
CA ASN A 72 -7.91 -0.01 2.86
C ASN A 72 -8.14 -1.35 2.16
N LEU A 73 -7.29 -2.32 2.48
CA LEU A 73 -7.54 -3.71 2.14
C LEU A 73 -8.67 -4.25 3.02
N ASP A 74 -9.34 -5.32 2.57
CA ASP A 74 -10.29 -6.04 3.41
C ASP A 74 -9.55 -6.57 4.65
N ARG A 75 -10.09 -6.29 5.83
CA ARG A 75 -9.45 -6.66 7.09
C ARG A 75 -9.42 -8.18 7.28
N ASP A 76 -10.37 -8.88 6.69
CA ASP A 76 -10.52 -10.33 6.86
C ASP A 76 -9.90 -11.11 5.68
N VAL A 77 -9.09 -10.46 4.85
CA VAL A 77 -8.32 -11.17 3.80
C VAL A 77 -7.35 -12.16 4.46
N SER A 78 -7.43 -13.42 4.04
CA SER A 78 -6.50 -14.47 4.47
C SER A 78 -5.29 -14.46 3.56
N LEU A 79 -4.09 -14.26 4.11
CA LEU A 79 -2.84 -14.31 3.36
C LEU A 79 -2.03 -15.53 3.80
N LYS A 80 -1.96 -16.52 2.90
CA LYS A 80 -1.17 -17.73 3.14
C LYS A 80 0.25 -17.56 2.60
N PRO A 81 1.26 -18.15 3.25
CA PRO A 81 2.63 -18.09 2.77
C PRO A 81 2.74 -18.60 1.33
N GLY A 82 3.42 -17.83 0.47
CA GLY A 82 3.66 -18.20 -0.93
C GLY A 82 2.46 -18.09 -1.87
N LEU A 83 1.27 -17.69 -1.39
CA LEU A 83 0.10 -17.47 -2.24
C LEU A 83 -0.14 -15.97 -2.48
N ALA A 84 -0.50 -15.63 -3.70
CA ALA A 84 -0.93 -14.29 -4.08
C ALA A 84 -2.46 -14.17 -3.98
N GLU A 85 -2.90 -13.02 -3.50
CA GLU A 85 -4.31 -12.61 -3.46
C GLU A 85 -4.52 -11.46 -4.43
N THR A 86 -5.74 -11.37 -4.98
CA THR A 86 -6.15 -10.27 -5.84
C THR A 86 -7.34 -9.54 -5.25
N THR A 87 -7.23 -8.22 -5.12
CA THR A 87 -8.37 -7.37 -4.76
C THR A 87 -8.72 -6.44 -5.91
N ASN A 88 -10.01 -6.16 -6.07
CA ASN A 88 -10.53 -5.23 -7.06
C ASN A 88 -11.28 -4.11 -6.34
N ARG A 89 -10.95 -2.86 -6.66
CA ARG A 89 -11.63 -1.69 -6.09
C ARG A 89 -12.17 -0.79 -7.19
N ARG A 90 -13.48 -0.54 -7.16
CA ARG A 90 -14.08 0.51 -7.99
C ARG A 90 -13.65 1.87 -7.43
N LEU A 91 -13.14 2.70 -8.32
CA LEU A 91 -12.74 4.08 -8.06
C LEU A 91 -13.83 5.00 -8.57
N TRP A 92 -14.27 5.91 -7.70
CA TRP A 92 -15.13 7.01 -8.08
C TRP A 92 -14.34 8.05 -8.88
N PRO A 93 -15.01 8.91 -9.67
CA PRO A 93 -14.33 9.92 -10.46
C PRO A 93 -13.55 10.87 -9.55
N ASP A 94 -12.23 10.89 -9.70
CA ASP A 94 -11.32 11.83 -9.03
C ASP A 94 -10.20 12.20 -10.02
N PRO A 95 -9.96 13.50 -10.29
CA PRO A 95 -8.88 13.94 -11.17
C PRO A 95 -7.49 13.41 -10.78
N LYS A 96 -7.29 13.02 -9.52
CA LYS A 96 -6.05 12.36 -9.08
C LYS A 96 -5.92 10.96 -9.64
N TYR A 97 -6.99 10.16 -9.65
CA TYR A 97 -6.94 8.75 -10.08
C TYR A 97 -6.72 8.62 -11.59
N ASP A 98 -7.13 9.63 -12.35
CA ASP A 98 -6.78 9.82 -13.75
C ASP A 98 -5.27 9.75 -14.00
N ARG A 99 -4.44 10.11 -13.01
CA ARG A 99 -2.97 10.02 -13.14
C ARG A 99 -2.49 8.57 -13.17
N LEU A 100 -3.13 7.66 -12.45
CA LEU A 100 -2.73 6.24 -12.41
C LEU A 100 -2.81 5.56 -13.78
N SER A 101 -3.73 6.00 -14.64
CA SER A 101 -3.88 5.46 -16.00
C SER A 101 -3.01 6.17 -17.04
N LYS A 102 -2.46 7.36 -16.72
CA LYS A 102 -1.69 8.20 -17.64
C LYS A 102 -0.18 8.13 -17.44
N LEU A 103 0.27 7.90 -16.20
CA LEU A 103 1.69 7.80 -15.89
C LEU A 103 2.26 6.46 -16.36
N ALA A 104 3.56 6.45 -16.66
CA ALA A 104 4.28 5.20 -16.89
C ALA A 104 4.26 4.37 -15.61
N LYS A 105 4.09 3.05 -15.74
CA LYS A 105 3.98 2.15 -14.58
C LYS A 105 5.23 2.20 -13.68
N ASP A 106 6.41 2.40 -14.28
CA ASP A 106 7.70 2.52 -13.58
C ASP A 106 7.88 3.84 -12.82
N ASP A 107 6.98 4.81 -13.03
CA ASP A 107 6.92 6.06 -12.26
C ASP A 107 5.92 5.99 -11.11
N ILE A 108 5.30 4.82 -10.86
CA ILE A 108 4.36 4.57 -9.77
C ILE A 108 4.94 3.50 -8.85
N LYS A 109 5.18 3.88 -7.59
CA LYS A 109 5.46 2.95 -6.49
C LYS A 109 4.13 2.47 -5.92
N ALA A 110 3.80 1.20 -6.16
CA ALA A 110 2.67 0.53 -5.52
C ALA A 110 3.17 -0.32 -4.35
N TYR A 111 2.61 -0.13 -3.16
CA TYR A 111 3.00 -0.86 -1.96
C TYR A 111 1.82 -1.06 -1.00
N VAL A 112 1.98 -1.97 -0.03
CA VAL A 112 0.99 -2.21 1.02
C VAL A 112 1.57 -1.75 2.35
N CYS A 113 0.94 -0.75 2.95
CA CYS A 113 1.30 -0.18 4.25
C CYS A 113 0.57 -0.95 5.36
N VAL A 114 1.25 -1.91 5.99
CA VAL A 114 0.69 -2.77 7.06
C VAL A 114 0.87 -2.12 8.43
N ARG A 115 -0.22 -1.87 9.14
CA ARG A 115 -0.24 -1.29 10.51
C ARG A 115 -0.42 -2.34 11.59
N GLY A 116 -1.00 -3.48 11.26
CA GLY A 116 -1.07 -4.62 12.17
C GLY A 116 -1.72 -5.82 11.53
N LEU A 117 -1.61 -6.96 12.21
CA LEU A 117 -2.12 -8.23 11.71
C LEU A 117 -2.36 -9.22 12.86
N VAL A 118 -3.13 -10.26 12.55
CA VAL A 118 -3.32 -11.43 13.40
C VAL A 118 -3.03 -12.67 12.57
N TYR A 119 -2.18 -13.54 13.10
CA TYR A 119 -1.86 -14.82 12.49
C TYR A 119 -2.90 -15.89 12.85
N GLU A 120 -2.89 -17.00 12.12
CA GLU A 120 -3.75 -18.17 12.39
C GLU A 120 -3.52 -18.76 13.79
N ASP A 121 -2.28 -18.72 14.30
CA ASP A 121 -1.95 -19.16 15.67
C ASP A 121 -2.46 -18.22 16.77
N GLY A 122 -3.11 -17.11 16.39
CA GLY A 122 -3.65 -16.10 17.31
C GLY A 122 -2.65 -15.04 17.76
N SER A 123 -1.37 -15.16 17.41
CA SER A 123 -0.38 -14.11 17.68
C SER A 123 -0.65 -12.86 16.83
N LYS A 124 -0.26 -11.70 17.36
CA LYS A 124 -0.56 -10.38 16.81
C LYS A 124 0.70 -9.55 16.71
N GLU A 125 0.84 -8.81 15.61
CA GLU A 125 1.87 -7.79 15.43
C GLU A 125 1.23 -6.44 15.09
N THR A 126 1.90 -5.35 15.49
CA THR A 126 1.50 -3.97 15.17
C THR A 126 2.74 -3.16 14.83
N PHE A 127 2.63 -2.33 13.80
CA PHE A 127 3.71 -1.51 13.28
C PHE A 127 3.34 -0.04 13.52
N LYS A 128 4.31 0.73 14.02
CA LYS A 128 4.19 2.15 14.39
C LYS A 128 5.44 2.91 13.94
#